data_AF-A0A2P8C5D3-F1
#
_entry.id   AF-A0A2P8C5D3-F1
#
_cell.length_a   1.000
_cell.length_b   1.000
_cell.length_c   1.000
_cell.angle_alpha   90.00
_cell.angle_beta   90.00
_cell.angle_gamma   90.00
#
_symmetry.space_group_name_H-M   'P 1'
#
loop_
_entity.id
_entity.type
_entity.pdbx_description
1 polymer ?
#
loop_
_entity_poly.entity_id
_entity_poly.type
_entity_poly.pdbx_seq_one_letter_code
_entity_poly.pdbx_strand_id
1 'polypeptide(L)'
;MLHILTVKQHMKKRPKGLKAPKTKYKNDWKSMSLENLEKDHWGEPPHDSHVVKTCHQLRKKPLKDFETEDLRIMIGQNIGLRYLIPLALETLRENVLAEGDFYEGDLLKSVLTSDREFWRKEKDLFTELEEIVSDNEQVLKEQGPKLWDAFKEMKKKYKFKEKRNTACFTCIHVMTKSKPILFVSHDDDSSWEFTCGANEHSEEEIKIISLEEATDIDGSINELADMPEGVCAERENIGARWIKK
;
A
#
# COMPACT_ATOMS: atom_id res chain seq x y z
N MET A 1 -34.98 -18.29 -24.84
CA MET A 1 -35.23 -18.26 -23.38
C MET A 1 -34.12 -19.06 -22.69
N LEU A 2 -32.90 -18.53 -22.80
CA LEU A 2 -31.65 -19.10 -22.29
C LEU A 2 -30.97 -17.99 -21.49
N HIS A 3 -31.18 -17.98 -20.18
CA HIS A 3 -30.36 -17.28 -19.19
C HIS A 3 -30.93 -17.65 -17.81
N ILE A 4 -30.05 -17.84 -16.83
CA ILE A 4 -30.35 -18.15 -15.42
C ILE A 4 -30.53 -19.67 -15.14
N LEU A 5 -29.45 -20.44 -15.25
CA LEU A 5 -29.26 -21.62 -14.40
C LEU A 5 -27.77 -21.77 -14.02
N THR A 6 -27.48 -21.26 -12.82
CA THR A 6 -26.72 -22.00 -11.79
C THR A 6 -25.18 -21.99 -11.88
N VAL A 7 -24.58 -20.83 -11.64
CA VAL A 7 -23.23 -20.69 -11.06
C VAL A 7 -23.27 -21.13 -9.58
N LYS A 8 -23.35 -22.45 -9.31
CA LYS A 8 -23.28 -23.03 -7.95
C LYS A 8 -22.20 -24.12 -7.79
N GLN A 9 -21.13 -24.14 -8.59
CA GLN A 9 -20.17 -25.27 -8.53
C GLN A 9 -18.68 -24.92 -8.39
N HIS A 10 -18.30 -23.73 -7.90
CA HIS A 10 -16.91 -23.47 -7.53
C HIS A 10 -16.71 -22.99 -6.09
N MET A 11 -17.52 -23.50 -5.15
CA MET A 11 -17.12 -23.52 -3.73
C MET A 11 -16.03 -24.57 -3.53
N LYS A 12 -14.77 -24.19 -3.78
CA LYS A 12 -13.60 -24.99 -3.41
C LYS A 12 -13.64 -25.23 -1.90
N LYS A 13 -13.53 -26.51 -1.51
CA LYS A 13 -13.49 -26.96 -0.12
C LYS A 13 -12.38 -26.22 0.63
N ARG A 14 -12.68 -25.74 1.85
CA ARG A 14 -11.71 -25.17 2.80
C ARG A 14 -10.43 -26.03 2.86
N PRO A 15 -9.23 -25.45 2.69
CA PRO A 15 -8.00 -26.12 3.08
C PRO A 15 -8.04 -26.38 4.60
N LYS A 16 -7.98 -27.65 4.99
CA LYS A 16 -7.78 -28.05 6.38
C LYS A 16 -6.32 -27.80 6.72
N GLY A 17 -6.01 -26.85 7.61
CA GLY A 17 -4.68 -26.81 8.23
C GLY A 17 -4.10 -25.47 8.67
N LEU A 18 -4.76 -24.32 8.49
CA LEU A 18 -4.23 -23.07 9.05
C LEU A 18 -4.54 -23.00 10.55
N LYS A 19 -3.48 -23.05 11.36
CA LYS A 19 -3.57 -22.76 12.80
C LYS A 19 -3.99 -21.30 12.94
N ALA A 20 -5.07 -21.04 13.67
CA ALA A 20 -5.48 -19.68 14.01
C ALA A 20 -4.29 -18.95 14.68
N PRO A 21 -3.94 -17.75 14.23
CA PRO A 21 -2.88 -16.97 14.89
C PRO A 21 -3.25 -16.77 16.36
N LYS A 22 -2.27 -16.94 17.26
CA LYS A 22 -2.45 -16.68 18.70
C LYS A 22 -2.95 -15.24 18.86
N THR A 23 -4.18 -15.06 19.33
CA THR A 23 -4.88 -13.77 19.23
C THR A 23 -4.18 -12.70 20.06
N LYS A 24 -3.62 -11.69 19.38
CA LYS A 24 -3.02 -10.45 19.95
C LYS A 24 -4.05 -9.56 20.66
N TYR A 25 -5.33 -9.89 20.56
CA TYR A 25 -6.46 -9.10 21.04
C TYR A 25 -7.14 -9.79 22.23
N LYS A 26 -7.67 -8.99 23.16
CA LYS A 26 -8.48 -9.51 24.27
C LYS A 26 -9.74 -10.20 23.73
N ASN A 27 -10.25 -11.19 24.46
CA ASN A 27 -11.54 -11.79 24.15
C ASN A 27 -12.62 -10.68 24.04
N ASP A 28 -13.44 -10.76 22.99
CA ASP A 28 -14.55 -9.84 22.68
C ASP A 28 -14.20 -8.43 22.17
N TRP A 29 -12.96 -8.19 21.72
CA TRP A 29 -12.55 -6.88 21.19
C TRP A 29 -13.40 -6.37 20.03
N LYS A 30 -14.03 -7.25 19.23
CA LYS A 30 -14.94 -6.86 18.14
C LYS A 30 -16.23 -6.20 18.67
N SER A 31 -16.65 -6.47 19.91
CA SER A 31 -17.81 -5.80 20.51
C SER A 31 -17.49 -4.39 21.02
N MET A 32 -16.23 -3.97 21.01
CA MET A 32 -15.80 -2.64 21.43
C MET A 32 -15.68 -1.70 20.22
N SER A 33 -15.70 -0.39 20.48
CA SER A 33 -15.40 0.64 19.48
C SER A 33 -13.89 0.94 19.41
N LEU A 34 -13.44 1.65 18.37
CA LEU A 34 -12.05 2.10 18.29
C LEU A 34 -11.67 3.01 19.47
N GLU A 35 -12.53 3.92 19.89
CA GLU A 35 -12.26 4.78 21.04
C GLU A 35 -11.97 3.96 22.31
N ASN A 36 -12.75 2.89 22.53
CA ASN A 36 -12.55 2.03 23.70
C ASN A 36 -11.25 1.20 23.60
N LEU A 37 -10.91 0.74 22.39
CA LEU A 37 -9.73 -0.08 22.14
C LEU A 37 -8.42 0.72 22.17
N GLU A 38 -8.46 1.96 21.69
CA GLU A 38 -7.31 2.88 21.64
C GLU A 38 -7.19 3.73 22.92
N LYS A 39 -8.25 3.79 23.73
CA LYS A 39 -8.40 4.70 24.88
C LYS A 39 -8.22 6.16 24.48
N ASP A 40 -8.70 6.51 23.29
CA ASP A 40 -8.57 7.82 22.68
C ASP A 40 -9.92 8.32 22.17
N HIS A 41 -10.39 9.43 22.76
CA HIS A 41 -11.71 10.01 22.53
C HIS A 41 -11.58 11.35 21.84
N TRP A 42 -12.16 11.48 20.64
CA TRP A 42 -11.95 12.65 19.78
C TRP A 42 -12.91 13.81 20.05
N GLY A 43 -13.97 13.57 20.84
CA GLY A 43 -15.02 14.58 21.08
C GLY A 43 -15.82 14.89 19.81
N GLU A 44 -16.28 16.13 19.69
CA GLU A 44 -17.05 16.61 18.54
C GLU A 44 -16.13 16.95 17.35
N PRO A 45 -16.56 16.68 16.11
CA PRO A 45 -15.76 16.96 14.91
C PRO A 45 -15.50 18.47 14.77
N PRO A 46 -14.25 18.88 14.48
CA PRO A 46 -13.87 20.31 14.42
C PRO A 46 -14.39 21.04 13.18
N HIS A 47 -14.77 20.30 12.12
CA HIS A 47 -15.20 20.85 10.83
C HIS A 47 -16.41 20.11 10.27
N ASP A 48 -17.14 20.78 9.40
CA ASP A 48 -18.38 20.29 8.80
C ASP A 48 -18.18 19.32 7.61
N SER A 49 -16.98 18.75 7.47
CA SER A 49 -16.70 17.79 6.39
C SER A 49 -17.41 16.47 6.63
N HIS A 50 -18.12 15.97 5.61
CA HIS A 50 -18.83 14.69 5.68
C HIS A 50 -17.91 13.55 6.12
N VAL A 51 -16.71 13.43 5.53
CA VAL A 51 -15.74 12.37 5.87
C VAL A 51 -15.28 12.47 7.32
N VAL A 52 -15.02 13.68 7.82
CA VAL A 52 -14.60 13.90 9.20
C VAL A 52 -15.71 13.47 10.16
N LYS A 53 -16.96 13.89 9.90
CA LYS A 53 -18.10 13.47 10.71
C LYS A 53 -18.31 11.96 10.71
N THR A 54 -18.24 11.33 9.54
CA THR A 54 -18.34 9.88 9.40
C THR A 54 -17.26 9.18 10.21
N CYS A 55 -15.99 9.60 10.11
CA CYS A 55 -14.90 8.99 10.89
C CYS A 55 -15.13 9.12 12.40
N HIS A 56 -15.56 10.28 12.89
CA HIS A 56 -15.88 10.48 14.31
C HIS A 56 -17.04 9.57 14.77
N GLN A 57 -18.06 9.37 13.95
CA GLN A 57 -19.17 8.46 14.25
C GLN A 57 -18.71 6.99 14.27
N LEU A 58 -17.93 6.57 13.27
CA LEU A 58 -17.43 5.20 13.16
C LEU A 58 -16.46 4.84 14.29
N ARG A 59 -15.68 5.78 14.82
CA ARG A 59 -14.83 5.53 15.99
C ARG A 59 -15.64 5.10 17.24
N LYS A 60 -16.92 5.49 17.33
CA LYS A 60 -17.84 5.16 18.42
C LYS A 60 -18.66 3.89 18.15
N LYS A 61 -18.72 3.43 16.90
CA LYS A 61 -19.45 2.22 16.48
C LYS A 61 -18.69 0.96 16.93
N PRO A 62 -19.36 -0.07 17.48
CA PRO A 62 -18.73 -1.37 17.75
C PRO A 62 -18.19 -2.01 16.48
N LEU A 63 -16.99 -2.58 16.54
CA LEU A 63 -16.32 -3.11 15.34
C LEU A 63 -17.06 -4.28 14.67
N LYS A 64 -17.81 -5.08 15.43
CA LYS A 64 -18.63 -6.18 14.92
C LYS A 64 -19.78 -5.72 14.03
N ASP A 65 -20.17 -4.46 14.15
CA ASP A 65 -21.27 -3.86 13.38
C ASP A 65 -20.74 -3.10 12.14
N PHE A 66 -19.42 -3.09 11.91
CA PHE A 66 -18.82 -2.44 10.74
C PHE A 66 -19.24 -3.16 9.46
N GLU A 67 -19.65 -2.37 8.47
CA GLU A 67 -19.90 -2.82 7.11
C GLU A 67 -18.65 -2.65 6.24
N THR A 68 -18.68 -3.19 5.02
CA THR A 68 -17.56 -3.05 4.06
C THR A 68 -17.21 -1.58 3.82
N GLU A 69 -18.22 -0.71 3.71
CA GLU A 69 -18.02 0.73 3.52
C GLU A 69 -17.35 1.39 4.73
N ASP A 70 -17.72 1.01 5.95
CA ASP A 70 -17.11 1.53 7.17
C ASP A 70 -15.60 1.19 7.21
N LEU A 71 -15.26 -0.05 6.86
CA LEU A 71 -13.87 -0.50 6.76
C LEU A 71 -13.14 0.28 5.65
N ARG A 72 -13.74 0.40 4.47
CA ARG A 72 -13.17 1.11 3.32
C ARG A 72 -12.84 2.57 3.65
N ILE A 73 -13.76 3.29 4.28
CA ILE A 73 -13.59 4.69 4.69
C ILE A 73 -12.46 4.80 5.72
N MET A 74 -12.55 4.05 6.82
CA MET A 74 -11.64 4.21 7.95
C MET A 74 -10.21 3.78 7.61
N ILE A 75 -10.04 2.68 6.86
CA ILE A 75 -8.73 2.24 6.37
C ILE A 75 -8.17 3.24 5.35
N GLY A 76 -9.01 3.77 4.46
CA GLY A 76 -8.60 4.79 3.49
C GLY A 76 -8.10 6.09 4.15
N GLN A 77 -8.55 6.38 5.37
CA GLN A 77 -8.04 7.49 6.19
C GLN A 77 -6.89 7.09 7.12
N ASN A 78 -6.41 5.84 7.06
CA ASN A 78 -5.41 5.25 7.96
C ASN A 78 -5.80 5.27 9.45
N ILE A 79 -7.08 5.20 9.76
CA ILE A 79 -7.60 5.22 11.15
C ILE A 79 -7.82 3.79 11.63
N GLY A 80 -7.33 3.46 12.82
CA GLY A 80 -7.62 2.19 13.49
C GLY A 80 -7.07 0.95 12.79
N LEU A 81 -6.05 1.08 11.92
CA LEU A 81 -5.51 -0.01 11.08
C LEU A 81 -5.20 -1.29 11.87
N ARG A 82 -4.69 -1.14 13.11
CA ARG A 82 -4.40 -2.25 14.04
C ARG A 82 -5.59 -3.18 14.26
N TYR A 83 -6.81 -2.66 14.23
CA TYR A 83 -8.02 -3.40 14.51
C TYR A 83 -8.86 -3.64 13.25
N LEU A 84 -8.83 -2.70 12.30
CA LEU A 84 -9.66 -2.77 11.10
C LEU A 84 -9.05 -3.62 9.98
N ILE A 85 -7.73 -3.66 9.82
CA ILE A 85 -7.11 -4.51 8.80
C ILE A 85 -7.45 -5.99 9.01
N PRO A 86 -7.34 -6.57 10.22
CA PRO A 86 -7.77 -7.96 10.45
C PRO A 86 -9.22 -8.23 10.02
N LEU A 87 -10.14 -7.28 10.27
CA LEU A 87 -11.54 -7.42 9.86
C LEU A 87 -11.69 -7.32 8.34
N ALA A 88 -10.98 -6.40 7.70
CA ALA A 88 -10.96 -6.29 6.24
C ALA A 88 -10.39 -7.56 5.59
N LEU A 89 -9.36 -8.19 6.15
CA LEU A 89 -8.84 -9.47 5.65
C LEU A 89 -9.85 -10.61 5.82
N GLU A 90 -10.64 -10.63 6.89
CA GLU A 90 -11.77 -11.56 7.02
C GLU A 90 -12.78 -11.36 5.88
N THR A 91 -13.21 -10.12 5.62
CA THR A 91 -14.14 -9.79 4.52
C THR A 91 -13.55 -10.14 3.14
N LEU A 92 -12.29 -9.79 2.88
CA LEU A 92 -11.62 -10.03 1.61
C LEU A 92 -11.36 -11.52 1.33
N ARG A 93 -11.24 -12.33 2.38
CA ARG A 93 -11.15 -13.79 2.26
C ARG A 93 -12.47 -14.39 1.75
N GLU A 94 -13.61 -13.79 2.09
CA GLU A 94 -14.92 -14.22 1.59
C GLU A 94 -15.18 -13.72 0.17
N ASN A 95 -14.82 -12.46 -0.11
CA ASN A 95 -14.90 -11.86 -1.43
C ASN A 95 -13.75 -10.86 -1.65
N VAL A 96 -12.80 -11.22 -2.51
CA VAL A 96 -11.63 -10.36 -2.83
C VAL A 96 -12.02 -9.04 -3.50
N LEU A 97 -13.19 -9.01 -4.15
CA LEU A 97 -13.79 -7.83 -4.77
C LEU A 97 -14.92 -7.25 -3.89
N ALA A 98 -14.84 -7.43 -2.56
CA ALA A 98 -15.80 -6.84 -1.63
C ALA A 98 -15.97 -5.34 -1.91
N GLU A 99 -17.23 -4.94 -2.02
CA GLU A 99 -17.67 -3.62 -2.45
C GLU A 99 -18.23 -2.85 -1.24
N GLY A 100 -17.74 -1.63 -1.04
CA GLY A 100 -18.39 -0.60 -0.23
C GLY A 100 -19.42 0.16 -1.06
N ASP A 101 -19.35 1.49 -1.04
CA ASP A 101 -20.30 2.34 -1.76
C ASP A 101 -19.74 2.93 -3.07
N PHE A 102 -18.52 2.53 -3.49
CA PHE A 102 -17.84 3.18 -4.61
C PHE A 102 -17.69 2.30 -5.85
N TYR A 103 -16.99 1.15 -5.73
CA TYR A 103 -16.87 0.16 -6.81
C TYR A 103 -16.39 -1.20 -6.29
N GLU A 104 -16.66 -2.28 -7.03
CA GLU A 104 -16.17 -3.63 -6.70
C GLU A 104 -14.65 -3.68 -6.41
N GLY A 105 -14.29 -4.16 -5.22
CA GLY A 105 -12.90 -4.26 -4.76
C GLY A 105 -12.32 -2.96 -4.21
N ASP A 106 -13.12 -1.93 -3.97
CA ASP A 106 -12.69 -0.70 -3.31
C ASP A 106 -12.16 -0.93 -1.88
N LEU A 107 -12.66 -1.94 -1.15
CA LEU A 107 -12.07 -2.33 0.14
C LEU A 107 -10.62 -2.81 -0.05
N LEU A 108 -10.38 -3.71 -1.01
CA LEU A 108 -9.01 -4.18 -1.30
C LEU A 108 -8.13 -3.00 -1.71
N LYS A 109 -8.65 -2.05 -2.48
CA LYS A 109 -7.90 -0.85 -2.83
C LYS A 109 -7.45 -0.08 -1.59
N SER A 110 -8.37 0.21 -0.67
CA SER A 110 -8.04 0.89 0.60
C SER A 110 -6.99 0.13 1.41
N VAL A 111 -7.09 -1.20 1.49
CA VAL A 111 -6.12 -2.07 2.19
C VAL A 111 -4.74 -2.01 1.54
N LEU A 112 -4.66 -2.08 0.21
CA LEU A 112 -3.39 -2.04 -0.53
C LEU A 112 -2.70 -0.67 -0.48
N THR A 113 -3.47 0.41 -0.31
CA THR A 113 -2.95 1.79 -0.23
C THR A 113 -2.88 2.35 1.18
N SER A 114 -3.19 1.56 2.20
CA SER A 114 -3.06 1.99 3.58
C SER A 114 -1.59 2.15 3.98
N ASP A 115 -1.36 2.72 5.16
CA ASP A 115 -0.04 3.09 5.66
C ASP A 115 1.00 1.97 5.51
N ARG A 116 2.13 2.29 4.86
CA ARG A 116 3.21 1.33 4.60
C ARG A 116 3.95 0.95 5.88
N GLU A 117 4.02 1.85 6.86
CA GLU A 117 4.70 1.56 8.13
C GLU A 117 3.95 0.51 8.96
N PHE A 118 2.62 0.54 8.90
CA PHE A 118 1.75 -0.50 9.46
C PHE A 118 2.08 -1.87 8.88
N TRP A 119 2.06 -2.02 7.55
CA TRP A 119 2.35 -3.30 6.88
C TRP A 119 3.77 -3.80 7.14
N ARG A 120 4.74 -2.89 7.30
CA ARG A 120 6.12 -3.23 7.68
C ARG A 120 6.20 -3.85 9.07
N LYS A 121 5.40 -3.35 10.02
CA LYS A 121 5.37 -3.83 11.41
C LYS A 121 4.58 -5.13 11.53
N GLU A 122 3.45 -5.24 10.84
CA GLU A 122 2.52 -6.38 10.95
C GLU A 122 2.74 -7.41 9.83
N LYS A 123 3.91 -8.07 9.83
CA LYS A 123 4.32 -9.05 8.80
C LYS A 123 3.38 -10.25 8.67
N ASP A 124 2.78 -10.69 9.78
CA ASP A 124 1.84 -11.81 9.77
C ASP A 124 0.57 -11.44 9.01
N LEU A 125 0.05 -10.22 9.21
CA LEU A 125 -1.10 -9.70 8.45
C LEU A 125 -0.75 -9.47 6.98
N PHE A 126 0.47 -9.01 6.69
CA PHE A 126 0.93 -8.90 5.31
C PHE A 126 0.95 -10.27 4.62
N THR A 127 1.45 -11.30 5.29
CA THR A 127 1.45 -12.68 4.77
C THR A 127 0.01 -13.16 4.50
N GLU A 128 -0.93 -12.86 5.39
CA GLU A 128 -2.35 -13.18 5.21
C GLU A 128 -2.96 -12.45 4.00
N LEU A 129 -2.65 -11.17 3.80
CA LEU A 129 -3.03 -10.42 2.60
C LEU A 129 -2.43 -11.04 1.34
N GLU A 130 -1.15 -11.42 1.37
CA GLU A 130 -0.48 -12.07 0.25
C GLU A 130 -1.16 -13.38 -0.15
N GLU A 131 -1.55 -14.20 0.83
CA GLU A 131 -2.29 -15.45 0.60
C GLU A 131 -3.65 -15.17 -0.06
N ILE A 132 -4.44 -14.23 0.49
CA ILE A 132 -5.75 -13.87 -0.05
C ILE A 132 -5.64 -13.41 -1.51
N VAL A 133 -4.69 -12.52 -1.81
CA VAL A 133 -4.50 -11.99 -3.17
C VAL A 133 -4.01 -13.06 -4.13
N SER A 134 -3.09 -13.94 -3.68
CA SER A 134 -2.55 -15.02 -4.52
C SER A 134 -3.60 -16.09 -4.82
N ASP A 135 -4.42 -16.47 -3.85
CA ASP A 135 -5.53 -17.43 -4.04
C ASP A 135 -6.59 -16.92 -5.04
N ASN A 136 -6.66 -15.60 -5.22
CA ASN A 136 -7.59 -14.91 -6.09
C ASN A 136 -6.94 -14.28 -7.34
N GLU A 137 -5.69 -14.67 -7.67
CA GLU A 137 -4.91 -14.06 -8.75
C GLU A 137 -5.66 -13.99 -10.09
N GLN A 138 -6.34 -15.07 -10.48
CA GLN A 138 -7.08 -15.10 -11.75
C GLN A 138 -8.23 -14.09 -11.77
N VAL A 139 -9.03 -14.04 -10.70
CA VAL A 139 -10.14 -13.08 -10.56
C VAL A 139 -9.62 -11.66 -10.61
N LEU A 140 -8.54 -11.36 -9.90
CA LEU A 140 -7.94 -10.03 -9.90
C LEU A 140 -7.35 -9.65 -11.25
N LYS A 141 -6.74 -10.57 -12.00
CA LYS A 141 -6.23 -10.27 -13.35
C LYS A 141 -7.36 -9.99 -14.34
N GLU A 142 -8.47 -10.71 -14.24
CA GLU A 142 -9.59 -10.62 -15.20
C GLU A 142 -10.54 -9.46 -14.87
N GLN A 143 -10.87 -9.28 -13.60
CA GLN A 143 -11.95 -8.38 -13.16
C GLN A 143 -11.43 -7.15 -12.40
N GLY A 144 -10.26 -7.24 -11.76
CA GLY A 144 -9.65 -6.15 -10.99
C GLY A 144 -8.20 -5.84 -11.34
N PRO A 145 -7.81 -5.66 -12.62
CA PRO A 145 -6.40 -5.60 -13.02
C PRO A 145 -5.64 -4.46 -12.32
N LYS A 146 -6.31 -3.32 -12.04
CA LYS A 146 -5.73 -2.22 -11.26
C LYS A 146 -5.42 -2.59 -9.81
N LEU A 147 -6.18 -3.51 -9.21
CA LEU A 147 -5.93 -4.03 -7.86
C LEU A 147 -4.74 -4.99 -7.87
N TRP A 148 -4.66 -5.87 -8.88
CA TRP A 148 -3.49 -6.72 -9.09
C TRP A 148 -2.20 -5.91 -9.26
N ASP A 149 -2.26 -4.85 -10.06
CA ASP A 149 -1.14 -3.94 -10.23
C ASP A 149 -0.78 -3.24 -8.91
N ALA A 150 -1.77 -2.71 -8.17
CA ALA A 150 -1.53 -2.09 -6.87
C ALA A 150 -0.87 -3.05 -5.86
N PHE A 151 -1.24 -4.33 -5.86
CA PHE A 151 -0.60 -5.33 -5.01
C PHE A 151 0.85 -5.60 -5.42
N LYS A 152 1.15 -5.69 -6.72
CA LYS A 152 2.54 -5.80 -7.19
C LYS A 152 3.37 -4.58 -6.79
N GLU A 153 2.80 -3.38 -6.89
CA GLU A 153 3.44 -2.14 -6.47
C GLU A 153 3.70 -2.14 -4.96
N MET A 154 2.72 -2.52 -4.14
CA MET A 154 2.88 -2.67 -2.69
C MET A 154 3.98 -3.68 -2.32
N LYS A 155 4.15 -4.73 -3.14
CA LYS A 155 5.21 -5.73 -3.00
C LYS A 155 6.58 -5.27 -3.48
N LYS A 156 6.70 -4.15 -4.20
CA LYS A 156 8.01 -3.71 -4.69
C LYS A 156 8.95 -3.51 -3.51
N LYS A 157 10.04 -4.28 -3.55
CA LYS A 157 11.03 -4.29 -2.49
C LYS A 157 11.87 -3.02 -2.60
N TYR A 158 11.75 -2.15 -1.61
CA TYR A 158 12.82 -1.23 -1.25
C TYR A 158 14.04 -2.05 -0.83
N LYS A 159 15.15 -1.91 -1.55
CA LYS A 159 16.36 -2.71 -1.36
C LYS A 159 17.54 -1.92 -0.76
N PHE A 160 17.44 -0.60 -0.70
CA PHE A 160 18.47 0.27 -0.11
C PHE A 160 18.70 -0.08 1.37
N LYS A 161 19.94 0.11 1.83
CA LYS A 161 20.34 -0.16 3.23
C LYS A 161 19.88 0.96 4.16
N GLU A 162 19.81 2.15 3.60
CA GLU A 162 19.36 3.40 4.19
C GLU A 162 17.88 3.29 4.56
N LYS A 163 17.41 4.14 5.47
CA LYS A 163 15.99 4.18 5.81
C LYS A 163 15.19 4.70 4.62
N ARG A 164 13.97 4.20 4.44
CA ARG A 164 13.03 4.65 3.40
C ARG A 164 12.84 6.16 3.34
N ASN A 165 12.86 6.82 4.51
CA ASN A 165 12.72 8.26 4.66
C ASN A 165 14.06 9.03 4.62
N THR A 166 15.18 8.38 4.28
CA THR A 166 16.45 9.06 4.02
C THR A 166 16.24 10.02 2.85
N ALA A 167 16.69 11.26 3.03
CA ALA A 167 16.61 12.30 2.03
C ALA A 167 17.54 11.98 0.86
N CYS A 168 17.05 12.17 -0.36
CA CYS A 168 17.82 12.09 -1.59
C CYS A 168 17.38 13.21 -2.55
N PHE A 169 18.19 13.46 -3.56
CA PHE A 169 17.95 14.50 -4.55
C PHE A 169 17.33 13.93 -5.83
N THR A 170 16.49 14.74 -6.46
CA THR A 170 15.92 14.50 -7.80
C THR A 170 15.79 15.83 -8.52
N CYS A 171 15.49 15.82 -9.82
CA CYS A 171 15.12 17.03 -10.54
C CYS A 171 13.60 17.18 -10.73
N ILE A 172 13.16 18.41 -10.98
CA ILE A 172 11.75 18.76 -11.21
C ILE A 172 11.15 18.03 -12.42
N HIS A 173 11.97 17.67 -13.41
CA HIS A 173 11.51 16.92 -14.58
C HIS A 173 11.02 15.52 -14.22
N VAL A 174 11.74 14.86 -13.30
CA VAL A 174 11.36 13.55 -12.74
C VAL A 174 10.13 13.69 -11.85
N MET A 175 10.14 14.69 -10.95
CA MET A 175 9.04 14.94 -10.00
C MET A 175 7.71 15.22 -10.71
N THR A 176 7.74 16.01 -11.80
CA THR A 176 6.57 16.35 -12.63
C THR A 176 6.21 15.27 -13.65
N LYS A 177 6.97 14.15 -13.68
CA LYS A 177 6.81 13.05 -14.64
C LYS A 177 6.95 13.46 -16.10
N SER A 178 7.65 14.56 -16.38
CA SER A 178 7.93 15.01 -17.75
C SER A 178 9.14 14.29 -18.36
N LYS A 179 10.07 13.79 -17.53
CA LYS A 179 11.18 12.92 -17.96
C LYS A 179 11.42 11.79 -16.95
N PRO A 180 11.89 10.61 -17.39
CA PRO A 180 12.22 9.50 -16.48
C PRO A 180 13.54 9.73 -15.75
N ILE A 181 13.82 8.93 -14.71
CA ILE A 181 15.15 8.83 -14.12
C ILE A 181 16.06 8.10 -15.12
N LEU A 182 17.16 8.71 -15.54
CA LEU A 182 18.15 8.12 -16.47
C LEU A 182 19.57 8.14 -15.91
N PHE A 183 19.80 8.90 -14.84
CA PHE A 183 21.09 9.01 -14.16
C PHE A 183 20.90 8.88 -12.65
N VAL A 184 21.80 8.13 -12.02
CA VAL A 184 21.85 7.92 -10.57
C VAL A 184 23.26 8.17 -10.08
N SER A 185 23.41 8.98 -9.03
CA SER A 185 24.68 9.18 -8.33
C SER A 185 24.54 8.73 -6.88
N HIS A 186 25.57 8.05 -6.37
CA HIS A 186 25.75 7.87 -4.93
C HIS A 186 27.01 8.64 -4.57
N ASP A 187 26.83 9.84 -4.04
CA ASP A 187 27.91 10.80 -3.84
C ASP A 187 28.82 10.41 -2.65
N ASP A 188 29.94 11.10 -2.50
CA ASP A 188 30.94 10.84 -1.47
C ASP A 188 30.49 11.20 -0.04
N ASP A 189 29.39 11.94 0.10
CA ASP A 189 28.73 12.27 1.37
C ASP A 189 27.60 11.29 1.76
N SER A 190 27.56 10.13 1.10
CA SER A 190 26.50 9.12 1.23
C SER A 190 25.12 9.58 0.75
N SER A 191 25.03 10.72 0.04
CA SER A 191 23.76 11.18 -0.53
C SER A 191 23.46 10.48 -1.87
N TRP A 192 22.18 10.25 -2.10
CA TRP A 192 21.68 9.69 -3.35
C TRP A 192 21.07 10.78 -4.20
N GLU A 193 21.31 10.70 -5.51
CA GLU A 193 20.68 11.57 -6.50
C GLU A 193 20.10 10.73 -7.64
N PHE A 194 18.86 11.02 -8.03
CA PHE A 194 18.13 10.34 -9.11
C PHE A 194 17.56 11.37 -10.10
N THR A 195 18.21 11.56 -11.25
CA THR A 195 17.85 12.64 -12.19
C THR A 195 17.58 12.15 -13.60
N CYS A 196 17.08 13.05 -14.45
CA CYS A 196 16.70 12.74 -15.82
C CYS A 196 17.87 12.61 -16.80
N GLY A 197 19.13 12.72 -16.32
CA GLY A 197 20.33 12.61 -17.16
C GLY A 197 20.55 13.78 -18.14
N ALA A 198 19.79 14.87 -18.02
CA ALA A 198 20.09 16.10 -18.75
C ALA A 198 21.39 16.72 -18.25
N ASN A 199 22.17 17.30 -19.17
CA ASN A 199 23.36 18.05 -18.80
C ASN A 199 22.92 19.33 -18.10
N GLU A 200 23.22 19.38 -16.80
CA GLU A 200 23.00 20.50 -15.88
C GLU A 200 21.54 20.65 -15.42
N HIS A 201 21.40 20.77 -14.10
CA HIS A 201 20.18 21.21 -13.44
C HIS A 201 20.55 22.46 -12.63
N SER A 202 19.74 23.50 -12.69
CA SER A 202 19.91 24.63 -11.76
C SER A 202 19.52 24.21 -10.34
N GLU A 203 19.97 24.95 -9.32
CA GLU A 203 19.62 24.66 -7.93
C GLU A 203 18.09 24.66 -7.71
N GLU A 204 17.35 25.51 -8.43
CA GLU A 204 15.89 25.57 -8.36
C GLU A 204 15.20 24.34 -8.97
N GLU A 205 15.87 23.63 -9.87
CA GLU A 205 15.37 22.40 -10.47
C GLU A 205 15.56 21.19 -9.56
N ILE A 206 16.48 21.25 -8.59
CA ILE A 206 16.69 20.19 -7.63
C ILE A 206 15.54 20.17 -6.59
N LYS A 207 15.14 18.96 -6.22
CA LYS A 207 14.11 18.67 -5.23
C LYS A 207 14.64 17.60 -4.28
N ILE A 208 14.25 17.72 -3.01
CA ILE A 208 14.55 16.73 -1.98
C ILE A 208 13.32 15.84 -1.82
N ILE A 209 13.52 14.54 -1.95
CA ILE A 209 12.50 13.51 -1.75
C ILE A 209 13.03 12.42 -0.83
N SER A 210 12.19 11.46 -0.46
CA SER A 210 12.65 10.26 0.24
C SER A 210 13.15 9.19 -0.74
N LEU A 211 14.08 8.33 -0.31
CA LEU A 211 14.48 7.16 -1.10
C LEU A 211 13.29 6.26 -1.45
N GLU A 212 12.29 6.15 -0.57
CA GLU A 212 11.05 5.43 -0.88
C GLU A 212 10.28 6.07 -2.02
N GLU A 213 10.11 7.39 -2.00
CA GLU A 213 9.46 8.13 -3.08
C GLU A 213 10.25 7.97 -4.40
N ALA A 214 11.58 7.97 -4.35
CA ALA A 214 12.41 7.68 -5.53
C ALA A 214 12.11 6.26 -6.07
N THR A 215 12.01 5.24 -5.20
CA THR A 215 11.67 3.87 -5.62
C THR A 215 10.23 3.71 -6.10
N ASP A 216 9.33 4.58 -5.66
CA ASP A 216 7.95 4.63 -6.16
C ASP A 216 7.87 5.30 -7.54
N ILE A 217 8.71 6.31 -7.79
CA ILE A 217 8.87 6.93 -9.11
C ILE A 217 9.47 5.92 -10.10
N ASP A 218 10.53 5.21 -9.70
CA ASP A 218 11.15 4.18 -10.51
C ASP A 218 11.67 3.01 -9.67
N GLY A 219 10.94 1.90 -9.69
CA GLY A 219 11.31 0.70 -8.94
C GLY A 219 12.62 0.04 -9.40
N SER A 220 13.11 0.32 -10.62
CA SER A 220 14.33 -0.34 -11.12
C SER A 220 15.60 0.19 -10.47
N ILE A 221 15.56 1.35 -9.82
CA ILE A 221 16.71 1.87 -9.05
C ILE A 221 17.06 0.96 -7.87
N ASN A 222 16.15 0.06 -7.44
CA ASN A 222 16.47 -0.98 -6.45
C ASN A 222 17.56 -1.96 -6.93
N GLU A 223 17.85 -2.04 -8.24
CA GLU A 223 19.00 -2.78 -8.76
C GLU A 223 20.35 -2.13 -8.40
N LEU A 224 20.31 -0.83 -8.06
CA LEU A 224 21.46 -0.02 -7.67
C LEU A 224 21.58 0.14 -6.15
N ALA A 225 20.72 -0.50 -5.35
CA ALA A 225 20.70 -0.34 -3.90
C ALA A 225 22.02 -0.69 -3.18
N ASP A 226 22.88 -1.50 -3.81
CA ASP A 226 24.22 -1.85 -3.32
C ASP A 226 25.34 -1.10 -4.07
N MET A 227 25.02 -0.05 -4.83
CA MET A 227 26.01 0.77 -5.53
C MET A 227 26.88 1.51 -4.49
N PRO A 228 28.21 1.37 -4.53
CA PRO A 228 29.11 2.06 -3.59
C PRO A 228 29.02 3.58 -3.70
N GLU A 229 29.46 4.28 -2.66
CA GLU A 229 29.69 5.73 -2.69
C GLU A 229 30.75 6.09 -3.74
N GLY A 230 30.63 7.28 -4.33
CA GLY A 230 31.46 7.78 -5.42
C GLY A 230 31.19 7.13 -6.79
N VAL A 231 30.17 6.29 -6.91
CA VAL A 231 29.81 5.58 -8.16
C VAL A 231 28.53 6.18 -8.74
N CYS A 232 28.48 6.30 -10.06
CA CYS A 232 27.26 6.68 -10.77
C CYS A 232 26.80 5.58 -11.72
N ALA A 233 25.54 5.63 -12.13
CA ALA A 233 24.96 4.74 -13.12
C ALA A 233 24.04 5.51 -14.06
N GLU A 234 24.02 5.08 -15.32
CA GLU A 234 23.13 5.64 -16.33
C GLU A 234 22.40 4.56 -17.12
N ARG A 235 21.30 4.95 -17.76
CA ARG A 235 20.59 4.12 -18.74
C ARG A 235 20.04 5.00 -19.86
N GLU A 236 19.88 4.42 -21.04
CA GLU A 236 19.42 5.16 -22.23
C GLU A 236 17.92 5.53 -22.16
N ASN A 237 17.07 4.64 -21.63
CA ASN A 237 15.62 4.82 -21.56
C ASN A 237 15.00 3.90 -20.49
N ILE A 238 13.70 4.05 -20.23
CA ILE A 238 12.94 3.14 -19.36
C ILE A 238 13.02 1.72 -19.92
N GLY A 239 13.48 0.77 -19.09
CA GLY A 239 13.61 -0.64 -19.45
C GLY A 239 15.00 -1.04 -19.94
N ALA A 240 15.87 -0.07 -20.28
CA ALA A 240 17.28 -0.34 -20.51
C ALA A 240 18.00 -0.73 -19.21
N ARG A 241 19.05 -1.55 -19.33
CA ARG A 241 19.88 -1.96 -18.20
C ARG A 241 20.70 -0.78 -17.69
N TRP A 242 20.84 -0.66 -16.38
CA TRP A 242 21.76 0.28 -15.75
C TRP A 242 23.23 -0.07 -16.04
N ILE A 243 23.99 0.95 -16.44
CA ILE A 243 25.43 0.89 -16.69
C ILE A 243 26.12 1.72 -15.60
N LYS A 244 26.87 1.06 -14.71
CA LYS A 244 27.68 1.73 -13.68
C LYS A 244 28.96 2.29 -14.30
N LYS A 245 29.38 3.47 -13.89
CA LYS A 245 30.62 4.14 -14.31
C LYS A 245 31.64 4.17 -13.18
#